data_AF-A0A7S0V0Z8-F1
#
_entry.id   AF-A0A7S0V0Z8-F1
#
_cell.length_a   1.000
_cell.length_b   1.000
_cell.length_c   1.000
_cell.angle_alpha   90.00
_cell.angle_beta   90.00
_cell.angle_gamma   90.00
#
_symmetry.space_group_name_H-M   'P 1'
#
loop_
_entity.id
_entity.type
_entity.pdbx_description
1 polymer ?
#
loop_
_entity_poly.entity_id
_entity_poly.type
_entity_poly.pdbx_seq_one_letter_code
_entity_poly.pdbx_strand_id
1 'polypeptide(L)'
;AGGGAAGNLAAAVFAGLTIGNFTFEPESGEILPGGRKEVQVIFKAEGAQVFREILGVQISERDFKDRPEGIPTEILGESCIPGIDSSNAAAIFEEHSIKPNLDPFNAVNNEYAIRERVFSFGAVVARLGDSGSSSSGGGGGGGDGFGSNFGS
;
A
#
# COMPACT_ATOMS: atom_id res chain seq x y z
N ALA A 1 8.18 21.13 10.58
CA ALA A 1 7.97 20.49 11.89
C ALA A 1 6.49 20.19 12.04
N GLY A 2 6.06 19.01 11.59
CA GLY A 2 4.67 18.56 11.73
C GLY A 2 4.60 17.51 12.83
N GLY A 3 4.04 17.88 13.97
CA GLY A 3 3.80 16.95 15.09
C GLY A 3 2.69 15.97 14.71
N GLY A 4 3.05 14.70 14.53
CA GLY A 4 2.10 13.61 14.41
C GLY A 4 1.38 13.43 15.75
N ALA A 5 0.05 13.54 15.73
CA ALA A 5 -0.78 13.20 16.86
C ALA A 5 -0.68 11.69 17.10
N ALA A 6 0.15 11.28 18.06
CA ALA A 6 0.10 9.95 18.63
C ALA A 6 -1.27 9.82 19.32
N GLY A 7 -2.22 9.17 18.65
CA GLY A 7 -3.51 8.83 19.22
C GLY A 7 -3.27 8.07 20.52
N ASN A 8 -3.77 8.60 21.63
CA ASN A 8 -3.68 7.95 22.94
C ASN A 8 -4.67 6.78 22.96
N LEU A 9 -4.26 5.67 22.34
CA LEU A 9 -4.90 4.37 22.50
C LEU A 9 -4.56 3.92 23.91
N ALA A 10 -5.53 4.00 24.82
CA ALA A 10 -5.41 3.44 26.15
C ALA A 10 -4.90 2.00 26.01
N ALA A 11 -3.65 1.76 26.41
CA ALA A 11 -3.03 0.45 26.31
C ALA A 11 -3.88 -0.50 27.14
N ALA A 12 -4.54 -1.46 26.49
CA ALA A 12 -5.12 -2.59 27.19
C ALA A 12 -4.02 -3.17 28.10
N VAL A 13 -4.32 -3.32 29.39
CA VAL A 13 -3.40 -3.92 30.35
C VAL A 13 -3.33 -5.40 30.02
N PHE A 14 -2.41 -5.75 29.12
CA PHE A 14 -2.09 -7.10 28.74
C PHE A 14 -1.14 -7.66 29.80
N ALA A 15 -1.58 -8.70 30.51
CA ALA A 15 -0.88 -9.25 31.66
C ALA A 15 -0.08 -10.48 31.19
N GLY A 16 1.03 -10.23 30.51
CA GLY A 16 1.88 -11.26 29.92
C GLY A 16 3.37 -11.07 30.19
N LEU A 17 4.14 -12.11 29.90
CA LEU A 17 5.60 -12.07 29.97
C LEU A 17 6.12 -11.02 28.99
N THR A 18 6.85 -10.01 29.47
CA THR A 18 7.43 -8.96 28.62
C THR A 18 8.92 -9.12 28.49
N ILE A 19 9.42 -9.19 27.25
CA ILE A 19 10.83 -9.28 26.91
C ILE A 19 11.10 -8.26 25.81
N GLY A 20 11.93 -7.27 26.11
CA GLY A 20 12.15 -6.12 25.24
C GLY A 20 10.82 -5.43 24.88
N ASN A 21 10.57 -5.31 23.58
CA ASN A 21 9.38 -4.67 23.01
C ASN A 21 8.22 -5.65 22.76
N PHE A 22 8.35 -6.92 23.18
CA PHE A 22 7.37 -7.97 22.95
C PHE A 22 6.72 -8.40 24.27
N THR A 23 5.40 -8.51 24.29
CA THR A 23 4.65 -9.08 25.42
C THR A 23 3.86 -10.30 24.97
N PHE A 24 3.99 -11.42 25.68
CA PHE A 24 3.44 -12.74 25.32
C PHE A 24 2.33 -13.16 26.29
N GLU A 25 1.18 -13.60 25.78
CA GLU A 25 0.09 -14.14 26.59
C GLU A 25 -0.61 -15.33 25.89
N PRO A 26 -0.82 -16.47 26.59
CA PRO A 26 -0.35 -16.75 27.94
C PRO A 26 1.16 -17.02 27.97
N GLU A 27 1.82 -16.70 29.08
CA GLU A 27 3.25 -16.99 29.27
C GLU A 27 3.55 -18.49 29.41
N SER A 28 2.54 -19.28 29.78
CA SER A 28 2.68 -20.72 29.98
C SER A 28 1.36 -21.48 29.75
N GLY A 29 1.46 -22.80 29.77
CA GLY A 29 0.33 -23.70 29.98
C GLY A 29 0.47 -25.00 29.22
N GLU A 30 -0.62 -25.75 29.15
CA GLU A 30 -0.58 -27.14 28.73
C GLU A 30 -1.12 -27.34 27.32
N ILE A 31 -0.56 -28.33 26.62
CA ILE A 31 -0.99 -28.76 25.29
C ILE A 31 -1.23 -30.26 25.35
N LEU A 32 -2.46 -30.69 25.07
CA LEU A 32 -2.81 -32.10 25.01
C LEU A 32 -2.21 -32.76 23.75
N PRO A 33 -2.04 -34.09 23.73
CA PRO A 33 -1.56 -34.80 22.54
C PRO A 33 -2.42 -34.49 21.30
N GLY A 34 -1.77 -34.10 20.20
CA GLY A 34 -2.43 -33.66 18.97
C GLY A 34 -3.06 -32.26 19.03
N GLY A 35 -2.92 -31.57 20.15
CA GLY A 35 -3.43 -30.21 20.35
C GLY A 35 -2.49 -29.12 19.81
N ARG A 36 -3.00 -27.89 19.83
CA ARG A 36 -2.30 -26.64 19.53
C ARG A 36 -2.68 -25.61 20.58
N LYS A 37 -1.73 -24.74 20.94
CA LYS A 37 -2.01 -23.54 21.72
C LYS A 37 -1.42 -22.32 21.02
N GLU A 38 -2.18 -21.24 21.00
CA GLU A 38 -1.78 -19.98 20.40
C GLU A 38 -1.30 -19.03 21.50
N VAL A 39 -0.18 -18.35 21.24
CA VAL A 39 0.39 -17.34 22.11
C VAL A 39 0.27 -16.01 21.38
N GLN A 40 -0.49 -15.08 21.96
CA GLN A 40 -0.62 -13.74 21.43
C GLN A 40 0.62 -12.93 21.80
N VAL A 41 1.11 -12.15 20.83
CA VAL A 41 2.28 -11.30 21.01
C VAL A 41 1.91 -9.86 20.69
N ILE A 42 2.07 -8.98 21.67
CA ILE A 42 1.98 -7.54 21.46
C ILE A 42 3.39 -7.02 21.23
N PHE A 43 3.61 -6.41 20.07
CA PHE A 43 4.86 -5.73 19.73
C PHE A 43 4.68 -4.20 19.87
N LYS A 44 5.34 -3.61 20.87
CA LYS A 44 5.34 -2.17 21.13
C LYS A 44 6.59 -1.55 20.55
N ALA A 45 6.56 -1.25 19.25
CA ALA A 45 7.72 -0.68 18.57
C ALA A 45 7.99 0.78 18.96
N GLU A 46 9.27 1.17 18.91
CA GLU A 46 9.72 2.54 19.12
C GLU A 46 10.68 2.99 18.01
N GLY A 47 10.33 4.09 17.32
CA GLY A 47 11.13 4.60 16.20
C GLY A 47 11.10 3.71 14.95
N ALA A 48 12.05 3.94 14.04
CA ALA A 48 12.21 3.15 12.81
C ALA A 48 13.45 2.26 12.93
N GLN A 49 13.25 1.01 13.35
CA GLN A 49 14.34 0.06 13.56
C GLN A 49 13.83 -1.40 13.61
N VAL A 50 14.77 -2.33 13.61
CA VAL A 50 14.53 -3.76 13.80
C VAL A 50 14.78 -4.13 15.25
N PHE A 51 13.86 -4.90 15.84
CA PHE A 51 13.90 -5.43 17.18
C PHE A 51 14.06 -6.94 17.12
N ARG A 52 14.92 -7.48 17.98
CA ARG A 52 15.28 -8.90 17.99
C ARG A 52 15.43 -9.38 19.43
N GLU A 53 14.73 -10.44 19.77
CA GLU A 53 14.83 -11.10 21.06
C GLU A 53 14.96 -12.62 20.88
N ILE A 54 15.65 -13.27 21.82
CA ILE A 54 15.77 -14.74 21.85
C ILE A 54 15.08 -15.25 23.11
N LEU A 55 14.09 -16.12 22.91
CA LEU A 55 13.29 -16.72 23.97
C LEU A 55 13.70 -18.16 24.23
N GLY A 56 13.66 -18.58 25.49
CA GLY A 56 13.79 -19.99 25.87
C GLY A 56 12.41 -20.63 26.09
N VAL A 57 11.94 -21.43 25.13
CA VAL A 57 10.67 -22.17 25.29
C VAL A 57 10.92 -23.44 26.12
N GLN A 58 10.32 -23.48 27.31
CA GLN A 58 10.46 -24.61 28.25
C GLN A 58 9.36 -25.65 28.02
N ILE A 59 9.75 -26.92 27.92
CA ILE A 59 8.86 -28.07 27.81
C ILE A 59 9.26 -29.05 28.91
N SER A 60 8.33 -29.37 29.81
CA SER A 60 8.58 -30.15 31.03
C SER A 60 9.18 -31.53 30.79
N GLU A 61 8.78 -32.22 29.72
CA GLU A 61 9.21 -33.60 29.40
C GLU A 61 10.45 -33.69 28.51
N ARG A 62 11.16 -32.58 28.33
CA ARG A 62 12.42 -32.56 27.56
C ARG A 62 13.61 -32.95 28.44
N ASP A 63 14.63 -33.57 27.84
CA ASP A 63 15.95 -33.66 28.47
C ASP A 63 16.61 -32.26 28.56
N PHE A 64 16.71 -31.75 29.79
CA PHE A 64 17.32 -30.46 30.11
C PHE A 64 18.84 -30.42 29.91
N LYS A 65 19.52 -31.56 29.74
CA LYS A 65 20.97 -31.60 29.55
C LYS A 65 21.44 -31.05 28.19
N ASP A 66 20.59 -31.15 27.17
CA ASP A 66 20.90 -30.67 25.82
C ASP A 66 20.75 -29.15 25.72
N ARG A 67 19.66 -28.58 26.25
CA ARG A 67 19.50 -27.12 26.40
C ARG A 67 18.81 -26.76 27.72
N PRO A 68 19.57 -26.37 28.76
CA PRO A 68 19.01 -26.08 30.08
C PRO A 68 18.12 -24.83 30.07
N GLU A 69 18.38 -23.89 29.17
CA GLU A 69 17.61 -22.63 29.04
C GLU A 69 16.38 -22.77 28.14
N GLY A 70 16.08 -23.98 27.64
CA GLY A 70 14.91 -24.26 26.83
C GLY A 70 15.22 -24.32 25.33
N ILE A 71 14.19 -24.27 24.48
CA ILE A 71 14.35 -24.23 23.03
C ILE A 71 14.51 -22.75 22.62
N PRO A 72 15.70 -22.30 22.17
CA PRO A 72 15.89 -20.95 21.67
C PRO A 72 14.99 -20.69 20.47
N THR A 73 14.15 -19.66 20.59
CA THR A 73 13.22 -19.20 19.57
C THR A 73 13.46 -17.72 19.35
N GLU A 74 13.80 -17.34 18.13
CA GLU A 74 14.06 -15.96 17.77
C GLU A 74 12.76 -15.25 17.38
N ILE A 75 12.55 -14.06 17.93
CA ILE A 75 11.43 -13.18 17.59
C ILE A 75 11.99 -11.90 16.97
N LEU A 76 11.44 -11.53 15.82
CA LEU A 76 11.82 -10.35 15.05
C LEU A 76 10.59 -9.47 14.83
N GLY A 77 10.77 -8.17 15.01
CA GLY A 77 9.77 -7.16 14.72
C GLY A 77 10.45 -5.95 14.11
N GLU A 78 9.90 -5.43 13.02
CA GLU A 78 10.41 -4.20 12.40
C GLU A 78 9.35 -3.11 12.51
N SER A 79 9.81 -1.88 12.73
CA SER A 79 8.96 -0.71 12.63
C SER A 79 9.57 0.32 11.69
N CYS A 80 8.69 1.03 11.02
CA CYS A 80 9.03 2.15 10.16
C CYS A 80 8.18 3.36 10.56
N ILE A 81 8.75 4.55 10.39
CA ILE A 81 7.99 5.79 10.52
C ILE A 81 7.33 6.04 9.16
N PRO A 82 5.99 6.05 9.07
CA PRO A 82 5.32 6.30 7.81
C PRO A 82 5.62 7.73 7.34
N GLY A 83 5.95 7.88 6.06
CA GLY A 83 6.28 9.17 5.47
C GLY A 83 6.21 9.13 3.96
N ILE A 84 6.01 10.30 3.36
CA ILE A 84 6.10 10.50 1.91
C ILE A 84 7.40 11.23 1.63
N ASP A 85 8.25 10.66 0.78
CA ASP A 85 9.41 11.36 0.26
C ASP A 85 8.99 12.39 -0.79
N SER A 86 8.60 13.59 -0.31
CA SER A 86 8.19 14.70 -1.17
C SER A 86 9.29 15.23 -2.10
N SER A 87 10.54 14.81 -1.93
CA SER A 87 11.65 15.18 -2.80
C SER A 87 11.81 14.21 -3.99
N ASN A 88 11.27 13.00 -3.87
CA ASN A 88 11.34 11.97 -4.89
C ASN A 88 9.96 11.67 -5.46
N ALA A 89 9.52 12.52 -6.40
CA ALA A 89 8.25 12.31 -7.11
C ALA A 89 8.20 10.96 -7.86
N ALA A 90 9.36 10.41 -8.26
CA ALA A 90 9.43 9.09 -8.90
C ALA A 90 8.99 7.95 -7.98
N ALA A 91 9.38 8.01 -6.70
CA ALA A 91 8.93 7.03 -5.71
C ALA A 91 7.45 7.18 -5.34
N ILE A 92 6.88 8.40 -5.45
CA ILE A 92 5.46 8.64 -5.13
C ILE A 92 4.56 8.09 -6.23
N PHE A 93 4.90 8.36 -7.49
CA PHE A 93 4.00 8.10 -8.60
C PHE A 93 4.21 6.76 -9.29
N GLU A 94 5.36 6.10 -9.10
CA GLU A 94 5.84 4.80 -9.62
C GLU A 94 5.21 4.32 -10.94
N GLU A 95 3.95 3.92 -10.90
CA GLU A 95 3.13 3.45 -12.02
C GLU A 95 2.73 4.53 -13.04
N HIS A 96 2.83 5.82 -12.69
CA HIS A 96 2.41 6.93 -13.53
C HIS A 96 3.58 7.55 -14.31
N SER A 97 3.27 8.14 -15.47
CA SER A 97 4.26 8.80 -16.31
C SER A 97 4.73 10.10 -15.66
N ILE A 98 6.04 10.23 -15.44
CA ILE A 98 6.64 11.46 -14.92
C ILE A 98 7.44 12.14 -16.02
N LYS A 99 7.11 13.40 -16.28
CA LYS A 99 7.73 14.21 -17.34
C LYS A 99 8.37 15.48 -16.76
N PRO A 100 9.41 16.03 -17.41
CA PRO A 100 9.97 17.32 -17.00
C PRO A 100 8.95 18.47 -17.05
N ASN A 101 8.07 18.45 -18.05
CA ASN A 101 7.02 19.44 -18.30
C ASN A 101 5.86 18.79 -19.08
N LEU A 102 4.67 19.37 -18.99
CA LEU A 102 3.52 18.97 -19.82
C LEU A 102 3.76 19.33 -21.29
N ASP A 103 3.26 18.49 -22.21
CA ASP A 103 3.17 18.80 -23.64
C ASP A 103 1.75 19.25 -23.99
N PRO A 104 1.54 20.54 -24.32
CA PRO A 104 0.22 21.05 -24.68
C PRO A 104 -0.37 20.42 -25.95
N PHE A 105 0.47 19.89 -26.83
CA PHE A 105 0.05 19.37 -28.14
C PHE A 105 -0.09 17.84 -28.15
N ASN A 106 0.40 17.17 -27.11
CA ASN A 106 0.32 15.73 -26.94
C ASN A 106 0.00 15.38 -25.49
N ALA A 107 -1.16 15.83 -25.01
CA ALA A 107 -1.61 15.57 -23.65
C ALA A 107 -1.88 14.08 -23.45
N VAL A 108 -1.08 13.44 -22.59
CA VAL A 108 -1.27 12.05 -22.19
C VAL A 108 -2.00 12.02 -20.85
N ASN A 109 -2.88 11.03 -20.66
CA ASN A 109 -3.56 10.85 -19.39
C ASN A 109 -2.59 10.30 -18.34
N ASN A 110 -2.79 10.73 -17.09
CA ASN A 110 -2.10 10.22 -15.92
C ASN A 110 -0.59 10.51 -15.95
N GLU A 111 -0.25 11.78 -16.21
CA GLU A 111 1.13 12.26 -16.16
C GLU A 111 1.36 13.30 -15.07
N TYR A 112 2.48 13.20 -14.37
CA TYR A 112 2.97 14.22 -13.46
C TYR A 112 4.08 15.03 -14.12
N ALA A 113 3.94 16.34 -14.13
CA ALA A 113 4.97 17.23 -14.64
C ALA A 113 5.77 17.87 -13.49
N ILE A 114 7.08 17.65 -13.48
CA ILE A 114 7.98 18.05 -12.39
C ILE A 114 8.06 19.57 -12.27
N ARG A 115 8.15 20.29 -13.40
CA ARG A 115 8.30 21.75 -13.41
C ARG A 115 7.04 22.44 -12.88
N GLU A 116 5.87 22.01 -13.33
CA GLU A 116 4.57 22.60 -12.98
C GLU A 116 4.05 22.08 -11.64
N ARG A 117 4.57 20.95 -11.14
CA ARG A 117 4.07 20.20 -9.99
C ARG A 117 2.58 19.86 -10.11
N VAL A 118 2.13 19.58 -11.33
CA VAL A 118 0.74 19.27 -11.65
C VAL A 118 0.64 17.83 -12.15
N PHE A 119 -0.38 17.12 -11.66
CA PHE A 119 -0.80 15.85 -12.20
C PHE A 119 -1.96 16.07 -13.18
N SER A 120 -1.79 15.65 -14.43
CA SER A 120 -2.78 15.77 -15.49
C SER A 120 -3.53 14.46 -15.68
N PHE A 121 -4.86 14.52 -15.62
CA PHE A 121 -5.76 13.40 -15.96
C PHE A 121 -6.21 13.44 -17.43
N GLY A 122 -5.71 14.42 -18.20
CA GLY A 122 -6.13 14.72 -19.56
C GLY A 122 -7.47 15.45 -19.67
N ALA A 123 -7.88 15.71 -20.91
CA ALA A 123 -9.12 16.42 -21.20
C ALA A 123 -10.33 15.52 -20.95
N VAL A 124 -11.19 15.91 -20.01
CA VAL A 124 -12.50 15.28 -19.81
C VAL A 124 -13.52 15.97 -20.71
N VAL A 125 -13.96 15.29 -21.78
CA VAL A 125 -15.09 15.77 -22.59
C VAL A 125 -16.37 15.50 -21.81
N ALA A 126 -16.95 16.55 -21.23
CA ALA A 126 -18.27 16.47 -20.65
C ALA A 126 -19.27 16.10 -21.75
N ARG A 127 -19.87 14.90 -21.68
CA ARG A 127 -21.05 14.58 -22.48
C ARG A 127 -22.23 15.32 -21.86
N LEU A 128 -22.52 16.50 -22.41
CA LEU A 128 -23.82 17.12 -22.19
C LEU A 128 -24.83 16.15 -22.81
N GLY A 129 -25.64 15.51 -21.97
CA GLY A 129 -26.70 14.61 -22.43
C GLY A 129 -27.54 15.31 -23.49
N ASP A 130 -27.81 14.60 -24.57
CA ASP A 130 -28.62 15.08 -25.68
C ASP A 130 -30.01 15.45 -25.13
N SER A 131 -30.22 16.72 -24.79
CA SER A 131 -31.54 17.27 -24.59
C SER A 131 -32.14 17.34 -25.98
N GLY A 132 -32.78 16.23 -26.37
CA GLY A 132 -33.33 16.00 -27.70
C GLY A 132 -34.01 17.25 -28.24
N SER A 133 -33.37 17.86 -29.24
CA SER A 133 -34.02 18.80 -30.13
C SER A 133 -33.84 18.27 -31.54
N SER A 134 -34.91 17.63 -32.01
CA SER A 134 -35.07 17.24 -33.40
C SER A 134 -34.90 18.46 -34.31
N SER A 135 -33.82 18.49 -35.09
CA SER A 135 -33.81 19.23 -36.36
C SER A 135 -33.25 18.33 -37.45
N SER A 136 -34.18 17.67 -38.12
CA SER A 136 -33.95 16.92 -39.35
C SER A 136 -33.63 17.88 -40.50
N GLY A 137 -32.51 17.62 -41.19
CA GLY A 137 -32.41 17.84 -42.64
C GLY A 137 -31.78 19.15 -43.10
N GLY A 138 -30.47 19.13 -43.34
CA GLY A 138 -29.76 20.12 -44.14
C GLY A 138 -28.59 19.45 -44.87
N GLY A 139 -28.83 19.02 -46.12
CA GLY A 139 -27.89 18.27 -46.93
C GLY A 139 -26.65 19.07 -47.37
N GLY A 140 -25.55 18.36 -47.55
CA GLY A 140 -24.30 18.85 -48.13
C GLY A 140 -23.48 17.65 -48.61
N GLY A 141 -23.97 16.96 -49.64
CA GLY A 141 -23.27 15.86 -50.30
C GLY A 141 -21.98 16.36 -50.94
N GLY A 142 -20.89 15.68 -50.61
CA GLY A 142 -19.58 15.84 -51.24
C GLY A 142 -19.64 15.53 -52.73
N GLY A 143 -18.84 16.27 -53.49
CA GLY A 143 -18.62 15.98 -54.90
C GLY A 143 -17.70 14.79 -55.08
N ASP A 144 -18.12 13.86 -55.92
CA ASP A 144 -17.28 12.86 -56.55
C ASP A 144 -17.66 12.70 -58.03
N GLY A 145 -16.61 12.51 -58.83
CA GLY A 145 -16.52 12.85 -60.24
C GLY A 145 -17.35 11.98 -61.18
N PHE A 146 -17.79 12.62 -62.27
CA PHE A 146 -18.23 11.94 -63.49
C PHE A 146 -17.09 11.12 -64.10
N GLY A 147 -17.07 9.82 -63.80
CA GLY A 147 -16.36 8.80 -64.55
C GLY A 147 -17.31 8.11 -65.51
N SER A 148 -17.23 8.45 -66.80
CA SER A 148 -17.96 7.81 -67.88
C SER A 148 -17.52 6.36 -68.08
N ASN A 149 -18.42 5.40 -67.86
CA ASN A 149 -18.25 4.05 -68.39
C ASN A 149 -19.63 3.41 -68.66
N PHE A 150 -20.03 3.35 -69.93
CA PHE A 150 -20.92 2.29 -70.41
C PHE A 150 -20.55 1.99 -71.86
N GLY A 151 -19.85 0.86 -72.03
CA GLY A 151 -19.82 0.11 -73.27
C GLY A 151 -21.00 -0.87 -73.31
N SER A 152 -21.60 -0.97 -74.49
CA SER A 152 -22.03 -2.20 -75.17
C SER A 152 -22.02 -1.88 -76.65
#